data_AF-A0A154M8D9-F1
#
_entry.id   AF-A0A154M8D9-F1
#
_cell.length_a   1.000
_cell.length_b   1.000
_cell.length_c   1.000
_cell.angle_alpha   90.00
_cell.angle_beta   90.00
_cell.angle_gamma   90.00
#
_symmetry.space_group_name_H-M   'P 1'
#
loop_
_entity.id
_entity.type
_entity.pdbx_description
1 polymer ?
#
loop_
_entity_poly.entity_id
_entity_poly.type
_entity_poly.pdbx_seq_one_letter_code
_entity_poly.pdbx_strand_id
1 'polypeptide(L)' 'MNVGDQVVFLDDEPELDLTEGAPATVTTLYEPDYIEFQLADGRVFTTLESSLGPAPTTA' A
#
# COMPACT_ATOMS: atom_id res chain seq x y z
N MET A 1 1.10 5.30 -9.93
CA MET A 1 0.00 4.95 -9.01
C MET A 1 -0.82 6.21 -8.74
N ASN A 2 -2.13 6.13 -8.47
CA ASN A 2 -2.98 7.30 -8.17
C ASN A 2 -3.70 7.17 -6.83
N VAL A 3 -4.11 8.29 -6.25
CA VAL A 3 -5.01 8.31 -5.09
C VAL A 3 -6.33 7.62 -5.45
N GLY A 4 -6.74 6.68 -4.60
CA GLY A 4 -7.91 5.83 -4.80
C GLY A 4 -7.61 4.48 -5.47
N ASP A 5 -6.39 4.25 -5.98
CA ASP A 5 -6.01 2.94 -6.52
C ASP A 5 -5.98 1.88 -5.41
N GLN A 6 -6.48 0.68 -5.74
CA GLN A 6 -6.32 -0.53 -4.94
C GLN A 6 -4.97 -1.16 -5.27
N VAL A 7 -4.17 -1.38 -4.23
CA VAL A 7 -2.79 -1.86 -4.30
C VAL A 7 -2.56 -2.95 -3.27
N VAL A 8 -1.42 -3.63 -3.36
CA VAL A 8 -0.95 -4.58 -2.35
C VAL A 8 0.38 -4.15 -1.80
N PHE A 9 0.58 -4.33 -0.50
CA PHE A 9 1.88 -4.14 0.13
C PHE A 9 2.81 -5.29 -0.27
N LEU A 10 4.04 -4.99 -0.68
CA LEU A 10 4.99 -5.96 -1.23
C LEU A 10 6.06 -6.41 -0.23
N ASP A 11 6.13 -5.78 0.94
CA ASP A 11 7.09 -6.13 1.98
C ASP A 11 6.41 -6.90 3.12
N ASP A 12 7.19 -7.71 3.84
CA ASP A 12 6.74 -8.38 5.06
C ASP A 12 7.29 -7.63 6.28
N GLU A 13 6.40 -7.04 7.07
CA GLU A 13 6.73 -6.16 8.19
C GLU A 13 6.01 -6.67 9.46
N PRO A 14 6.48 -7.79 10.05
CA PRO A 14 5.82 -8.44 11.18
C PRO A 14 5.81 -7.57 12.44
N GLU A 15 6.76 -6.64 12.57
CA GLU A 15 6.81 -5.66 13.68
C GLU A 15 5.61 -4.69 13.65
N LEU A 16 5.00 -4.51 12.48
CA LEU A 16 3.84 -3.64 12.25
C LEU A 16 2.54 -4.43 12.01
N ASP A 17 2.57 -5.75 12.15
CA ASP A 17 1.46 -6.64 11.79
C ASP A 17 1.01 -6.39 10.33
N LEU A 18 2.00 -6.33 9.43
CA LEU A 18 1.86 -6.09 8.00
C LEU A 18 2.51 -7.26 7.26
N THR A 19 1.79 -7.86 6.32
CA THR A 19 2.25 -9.03 5.56
C THR A 19 2.29 -8.69 4.08
N GLU A 20 3.22 -9.28 3.35
CA GLU A 20 3.25 -9.20 1.89
C GLU A 20 1.89 -9.66 1.32
N GLY A 21 1.39 -8.92 0.33
CA GLY A 21 0.08 -9.14 -0.29
C GLY A 21 -1.08 -8.49 0.47
N ALA A 22 -0.83 -7.78 1.57
CA ALA A 22 -1.88 -7.08 2.30
C ALA A 22 -2.57 -6.03 1.39
N PRO A 23 -3.91 -6.07 1.25
CA PRO A 23 -4.63 -5.14 0.41
C PRO A 23 -4.67 -3.74 1.04
N ALA A 24 -4.43 -2.74 0.21
CA ALA A 24 -4.33 -1.35 0.60
C ALA A 24 -4.98 -0.42 -0.45
N THR A 25 -5.30 0.80 -0.02
CA THR A 25 -5.78 1.87 -0.91
C THR A 25 -4.86 3.05 -0.79
N VAL A 26 -4.47 3.64 -1.92
CA VAL A 26 -3.61 4.82 -1.93
C VAL A 26 -4.41 6.04 -1.53
N THR A 27 -3.99 6.75 -0.49
CA THR A 27 -4.68 7.95 0.03
C THR A 27 -3.98 9.24 -0.35
N THR A 28 -2.65 9.23 -0.36
CA THR A 28 -1.83 10.42 -0.64
C THR A 28 -0.55 10.03 -1.37
N LEU A 29 -0.11 10.85 -2.32
CA LEU A 29 1.19 10.73 -2.99
C LEU A 29 2.10 11.85 -2.47
N TYR A 30 3.24 11.49 -1.88
CA TYR A 30 4.26 12.41 -1.40
C TYR A 30 5.48 12.37 -2.33
N GLU A 31 5.74 13.48 -3.02
CA GLU A 31 6.93 13.58 -3.88
C GLU A 31 8.22 13.52 -3.03
N PRO A 32 9.31 12.87 -3.51
CA PRO A 32 9.43 12.27 -4.85
C PRO A 32 8.89 10.84 -4.98
N ASP A 33 8.93 10.02 -3.92
CA ASP A 33 8.72 8.56 -4.04
C ASP A 33 7.92 7.95 -2.88
N TYR A 34 7.41 8.75 -1.95
CA TYR A 34 6.66 8.24 -0.79
C TYR A 34 5.16 8.20 -1.09
N ILE A 35 4.48 7.20 -0.58
CA ILE A 35 3.04 7.03 -0.74
C ILE A 35 2.43 6.71 0.61
N GLU A 36 1.32 7.38 0.89
CA GLU A 36 0.42 7.02 1.98
C GLU A 36 -0.63 6.04 1.48
N PHE A 37 -0.83 4.99 2.25
CA PHE A 37 -1.85 4.00 1.97
C PHE A 37 -2.61 3.63 3.23
N GLN A 38 -3.88 3.29 3.04
CA GLN A 38 -4.76 2.80 4.07
C GLN A 38 -5.03 1.31 3.86
N LEU A 39 -4.81 0.51 4.90
CA LEU A 39 -5.18 -0.90 4.93
C LEU A 39 -6.70 -1.09 5.08
N ALA A 40 -7.19 -2.29 4.78
CA ALA A 40 -8.60 -2.65 4.97
C ALA A 40 -9.09 -2.51 6.43
N ASP A 41 -8.18 -2.63 7.42
CA ASP A 41 -8.45 -2.41 8.85
C ASP A 41 -8.55 -0.92 9.24
N GLY A 42 -8.31 0.00 8.29
CA GLY A 42 -8.39 1.44 8.49
C GLY A 42 -7.08 2.09 8.97
N ARG A 43 -6.06 1.30 9.33
CA ARG A 43 -4.70 1.78 9.64
C ARG A 43 -4.06 2.44 8.42
N VAL A 44 -3.32 3.51 8.65
CA VAL A 44 -2.65 4.30 7.61
C VAL A 44 -1.15 4.24 7.81
N PHE A 45 -0.41 4.01 6.72
CA PHE A 45 1.04 3.91 6.72
C PHE A 45 1.62 4.73 5.57
N THR A 46 2.91 5.04 5.67
CA THR A 46 3.68 5.67 4.61
C THR A 46 4.83 4.75 4.24
N THR A 47 5.01 4.50 2.94
CA THR A 47 6.09 3.67 2.41
C THR A 47 6.59 4.24 1.08
N LEU A 48 7.59 3.61 0.47
CA LEU A 48 8.04 3.94 -0.89
C LEU A 48 7.05 3.40 -1.93
N GLU A 49 6.88 4.08 -3.06
CA GLU A 49 6.06 3.58 -4.17
C GLU A 49 6.49 2.16 -4.59
N SER A 50 7.79 1.86 -4.50
CA SER A 50 8.38 0.56 -4.83
C SER A 50 7.91 -0.59 -3.93
N SER A 51 7.44 -0.28 -2.72
CA SER A 51 6.88 -1.24 -1.75
C SER A 51 5.41 -1.56 -2.01
N LEU A 52 4.80 -0.96 -3.04
CA LEU A 52 3.41 -1.16 -3.40
C LEU A 52 3.29 -1.73 -4.81
N GLY A 53 2.49 -2.77 -4.95
CA GLY A 53 2.20 -3.43 -6.23
C GLY A 53 0.77 -3.21 -6.69
N PRO A 54 0.47 -3.40 -7.98
CA PRO A 54 -0.90 -3.44 -8.45
C PRO A 54 -1.66 -4.57 -7.77
N ALA A 55 -2.89 -4.32 -7.31
CA ALA A 55 -3.74 -5.39 -6.81
C ALA A 55 -3.99 -6.42 -7.94
N PRO A 56 -3.98 -7.73 -7.64
CA PRO A 56 -4.30 -8.74 -8.63
C PRO A 56 -5.72 -8.50 -9.15
N THR A 57 -5.85 -8.18 -10.44
CA THR A 57 -7.15 -8.16 -11.12
C THR A 57 -7.69 -9.58 -11.08
N THR A 58 -8.70 -9.82 -10.25
CA THR A 58 -9.46 -11.07 -10.28
C THR A 58 -10.20 -11.07 -11.62
N ALA A 59 -9.77 -11.93 -12.54
CA ALA A 59 -10.37 -12.13 -13.86
C ALA A 59 -11.64 -12.99 -13.78
#